data_AF-A0A4R4RB03-F1
#
_entry.id   AF-A0A4R4RB03-F1
#
_cell.length_a   1.000
_cell.length_b   1.000
_cell.length_c   1.000
_cell.angle_alpha   90.00
_cell.angle_beta   90.00
_cell.angle_gamma   90.00
#
_symmetry.space_group_name_H-M   'P 1'
#
loop_
_entity.id
_entity.type
_entity.pdbx_description
1 polymer ?
#
loop_
_entity_poly.entity_id
_entity_poly.type
_entity_poly.pdbx_seq_one_letter_code
_entity_poly.pdbx_strand_id
1 'polypeptide(L)'
;MKGSLIGAGLLASLGAMILLIAAFAGRVSPRDDIADDYKKVSDRTYSSEKAPLAVAGEIVRKNETDERVYTPNGIYLRYYNAVVGILPNAGGSRITVDTPERGYARYHAVVGGNWGGPGGRASSFRGGGPGGGGK
;
A
#
# COMPACT_ATOMS: atom_id res chain seq x y z
N MET A 1 6.87 -54.44 3.24
CA MET A 1 7.14 -53.13 2.61
C MET A 1 5.84 -52.34 2.59
N LYS A 2 5.68 -51.30 3.43
CA LYS A 2 4.60 -50.33 3.33
C LYS A 2 5.22 -48.96 3.59
N GLY A 3 5.54 -48.28 2.49
CA GLY A 3 6.28 -47.02 2.48
C GLY A 3 5.44 -45.84 2.94
N SER A 4 6.13 -44.89 3.55
CA SER A 4 5.65 -43.63 4.11
C SER A 4 4.80 -42.80 3.13
N LEU A 5 3.51 -42.63 3.42
CA LEU A 5 2.63 -41.65 2.77
C LEU A 5 2.37 -40.40 3.63
N ILE A 6 2.96 -40.30 4.82
CA ILE A 6 2.73 -39.20 5.76
C ILE A 6 3.54 -37.93 5.39
N GLY A 7 4.59 -38.06 4.55
CA GLY A 7 5.48 -36.94 4.20
C GLY A 7 4.96 -35.99 3.11
N ALA A 8 4.05 -36.43 2.24
CA ALA A 8 3.61 -35.63 1.08
C ALA A 8 2.51 -34.61 1.41
N GLY A 9 1.65 -34.89 2.41
CA GLY A 9 0.56 -34.00 2.81
C GLY A 9 1.03 -32.76 3.58
N LEU A 10 2.05 -32.90 4.44
CA LEU A 10 2.53 -31.79 5.27
C LEU A 10 3.24 -30.70 4.46
N LEU A 11 4.07 -31.09 3.48
CA LEU A 11 4.78 -30.14 2.60
C LEU A 11 3.82 -29.38 1.66
N ALA A 12 2.79 -30.05 1.13
CA ALA A 12 1.78 -29.38 0.31
C ALA A 12 0.95 -28.37 1.12
N SER A 13 0.63 -28.68 2.39
CA SER A 13 -0.12 -27.77 3.27
C SER A 13 0.69 -26.53 3.70
N LEU A 14 1.98 -26.70 4.01
CA LEU A 14 2.88 -25.58 4.33
C LEU A 14 3.16 -24.71 3.10
N GLY A 15 3.37 -25.32 1.94
CA GLY A 15 3.51 -24.59 0.67
C GLY A 15 2.26 -23.79 0.33
N ALA A 16 1.07 -24.39 0.47
CA ALA A 16 -0.21 -23.70 0.26
C ALA A 16 -0.45 -22.58 1.29
N MET A 17 -0.02 -22.76 2.54
CA MET A 17 -0.15 -21.74 3.59
C MET A 17 0.81 -20.56 3.36
N ILE A 18 2.05 -20.81 2.95
CA ILE A 18 3.00 -19.75 2.57
C ILE A 18 2.49 -19.00 1.33
N LEU A 19 1.93 -19.71 0.35
CA LEU A 19 1.32 -19.10 -0.84
C LEU A 19 0.05 -18.30 -0.49
N LEU A 20 -0.77 -18.76 0.44
CA LEU A 20 -1.93 -18.03 0.96
C LEU A 20 -1.49 -16.76 1.70
N ILE A 21 -0.50 -16.86 2.60
CA ILE A 21 0.05 -15.71 3.33
C ILE A 21 0.68 -14.72 2.33
N ALA A 22 1.44 -15.17 1.34
CA ALA A 22 1.98 -14.31 0.29
C ALA A 22 0.87 -13.69 -0.60
N ALA A 23 -0.21 -14.42 -0.86
CA ALA A 23 -1.35 -13.95 -1.63
C ALA A 23 -2.17 -12.87 -0.89
N PHE A 24 -2.18 -12.90 0.45
CA PHE A 24 -2.83 -11.88 1.28
C PHE A 24 -1.89 -10.74 1.69
N ALA A 25 -0.59 -10.99 1.85
CA ALA A 25 0.41 -9.98 2.18
C ALA A 25 0.51 -8.87 1.12
N GLY A 26 0.24 -9.19 -0.15
CA GLY A 26 0.22 -8.21 -1.25
C GLY A 26 -1.13 -7.52 -1.51
N ARG A 27 -2.18 -7.78 -0.72
CA ARG A 27 -3.57 -7.37 -1.02
C ARG A 27 -4.26 -6.53 0.05
N VAL A 28 -3.55 -6.01 1.03
CA VAL A 28 -4.16 -5.10 2.02
C VAL A 28 -4.03 -3.67 1.47
N SER A 29 -5.14 -3.16 0.93
CA SER A 29 -5.20 -1.78 0.46
C SER A 29 -5.61 -0.89 1.63
N PRO A 30 -4.96 0.25 1.87
CA PRO A 30 -5.33 1.14 2.97
C PRO A 30 -6.72 1.78 2.79
N ARG A 31 -7.40 1.55 1.66
CA ARG A 31 -8.68 2.17 1.29
C ARG A 31 -9.79 1.84 2.27
N ASP A 32 -9.96 0.55 2.57
CA ASP A 32 -11.08 0.08 3.38
C ASP A 32 -10.83 0.46 4.84
N ASP A 33 -9.62 0.24 5.35
CA ASP A 33 -9.21 0.67 6.70
C ASP A 33 -9.37 2.17 6.90
N ILE A 34 -8.99 3.01 5.93
CA ILE A 34 -9.16 4.46 6.02
C ILE A 34 -10.65 4.85 5.99
N ALA A 35 -11.45 4.14 5.19
CA ALA A 35 -12.88 4.40 5.12
C ALA A 35 -13.61 4.06 6.42
N ASP A 36 -13.14 3.04 7.13
CA ASP A 36 -13.70 2.59 8.41
C ASP A 36 -13.21 3.45 9.59
N ASP A 37 -11.93 3.85 9.60
CA ASP A 37 -11.32 4.55 10.74
C ASP A 37 -11.55 6.06 10.76
N TYR A 38 -11.76 6.69 9.59
CA TYR A 38 -11.75 8.14 9.46
C TYR A 38 -13.07 8.70 8.95
N LYS A 39 -13.42 9.90 9.42
CA LYS A 39 -14.68 10.56 9.04
C LYS A 39 -14.64 10.95 7.57
N LYS A 40 -15.53 10.37 6.76
CA LYS A 40 -15.68 10.73 5.34
C LYS A 40 -16.19 12.17 5.19
N VAL A 41 -15.51 12.95 4.35
CA VAL A 41 -15.86 14.35 4.03
C VAL A 41 -16.42 14.45 2.62
N SER A 42 -15.82 13.72 1.68
CA SER A 42 -16.29 13.63 0.30
C SER A 42 -15.75 12.34 -0.35
N ASP A 43 -15.95 12.17 -1.65
CA ASP A 43 -15.39 11.02 -2.36
C ASP A 43 -13.86 10.96 -2.17
N ARG A 44 -13.37 9.79 -1.72
CA ARG A 44 -11.95 9.52 -1.44
C ARG A 44 -11.26 10.50 -0.50
N THR A 45 -12.03 11.27 0.26
CA THR A 45 -11.50 12.30 1.16
C THR A 45 -12.10 12.14 2.55
N TYR A 46 -11.22 12.06 3.54
CA TYR A 46 -11.54 11.83 4.93
C TYR A 46 -10.87 12.89 5.81
N SER A 47 -11.29 12.95 7.07
CA SER A 47 -10.74 13.84 8.08
C SER A 47 -10.47 13.13 9.39
N SER A 48 -9.46 13.61 10.10
CA SER A 48 -9.13 13.23 11.46
C SER A 48 -8.84 14.48 12.28
N GLU A 49 -9.15 14.47 13.57
CA GLU A 49 -8.74 15.52 14.52
C GLU A 49 -7.26 15.37 14.92
N LYS A 50 -6.62 14.25 14.56
CA LYS A 50 -5.22 13.98 14.88
C LYS A 50 -4.29 14.70 13.91
N ALA A 51 -3.09 15.01 14.37
CA ALA A 51 -2.03 15.59 13.55
C ALA A 51 -1.58 14.63 12.42
N PRO A 52 -1.08 15.15 11.28
CA PRO A 52 -0.74 14.31 10.12
C PRO A 52 0.22 13.17 10.43
N LEU A 53 1.22 13.42 11.29
CA LEU A 53 2.21 12.40 11.68
C LEU A 53 1.58 11.25 12.47
N ALA A 54 0.63 11.54 13.35
CA ALA A 54 -0.08 10.52 14.11
C ALA A 54 -0.97 9.66 13.19
N VAL A 55 -1.71 10.31 12.28
CA VAL A 55 -2.52 9.63 11.25
C VAL A 55 -1.66 8.76 10.34
N ALA A 56 -0.53 9.27 9.86
CA ALA A 56 0.40 8.51 9.04
C ALA A 56 0.90 7.26 9.77
N GLY A 57 1.26 7.39 11.05
CA GLY A 57 1.67 6.27 11.88
C GLY A 57 0.55 5.23 12.08
N GLU A 58 -0.70 5.66 12.22
CA GLU A 58 -1.86 4.76 12.33
C GLU A 58 -2.08 3.95 11.05
N ILE A 59 -2.12 4.63 9.90
CA ILE A 59 -2.33 3.98 8.61
C ILE A 59 -1.20 2.99 8.31
N VAL A 60 0.06 3.40 8.54
CA VAL A 60 1.24 2.55 8.32
C VAL A 60 1.26 1.32 9.21
N ARG A 61 0.79 1.42 10.46
CA ARG A 61 0.75 0.28 11.38
C ARG A 61 -0.24 -0.81 10.92
N LYS A 62 -1.31 -0.41 10.25
CA LYS A 62 -2.31 -1.35 9.70
C LYS A 62 -1.91 -1.87 8.32
N ASN A 63 -1.36 -0.99 7.48
CA ASN A 63 -0.94 -1.30 6.12
C ASN A 63 0.47 -0.79 5.89
N GLU A 64 1.41 -1.73 5.73
CA GLU A 64 2.77 -1.38 5.36
C GLU A 64 2.80 -0.68 4.01
N THR A 65 3.59 0.39 3.91
CA THR A 65 3.67 1.26 2.75
C THR A 65 5.01 1.05 2.04
N ASP A 66 4.98 1.04 0.71
CA ASP A 66 6.17 0.87 -0.13
C ASP A 66 7.12 2.06 0.01
N GLU A 67 6.57 3.26 0.14
CA GLU A 67 7.36 4.49 0.16
C GLU A 67 6.65 5.62 0.93
N ARG A 68 7.44 6.44 1.64
CA ARG A 68 6.95 7.57 2.45
C ARG A 68 7.69 8.84 2.08
N VAL A 69 6.95 9.94 1.96
CA VAL A 69 7.51 11.28 1.75
C VAL A 69 6.97 12.21 2.82
N TYR A 70 7.87 12.80 3.59
CA TYR A 70 7.55 13.78 4.64
C TYR A 70 7.96 15.16 4.17
N THR A 71 7.03 16.11 4.21
CA THR A 71 7.30 17.50 3.84
C THR A 71 6.65 18.44 4.85
N PRO A 72 7.04 19.74 4.87
CA PRO A 72 6.34 20.73 5.70
C PRO A 72 4.84 20.85 5.38
N ASN A 73 4.43 20.50 4.16
CA ASN A 73 3.05 20.66 3.69
C ASN A 73 2.17 19.42 3.92
N GLY A 74 2.77 18.29 4.33
CA GLY A 74 2.03 17.03 4.51
C GLY A 74 2.90 15.79 4.37
N ILE A 75 2.25 14.65 4.55
CA ILE A 75 2.84 13.32 4.49
C ILE A 75 2.15 12.55 3.38
N TYR A 76 2.94 11.88 2.55
CA TYR A 76 2.46 11.13 1.40
C TYR A 76 2.93 9.69 1.53
N LEU A 77 1.99 8.77 1.47
CA LEU A 77 2.22 7.33 1.58
C LEU A 77 1.86 6.69 0.25
N ARG A 78 2.73 5.79 -0.22
CA ARG A 78 2.53 5.07 -1.47
C ARG A 78 2.37 3.59 -1.21
N TYR A 79 1.37 3.02 -1.86
CA TYR A 79 1.03 1.62 -1.84
C TYR A 79 0.94 1.13 -3.28
N TYR A 80 1.04 -0.19 -3.46
CA TYR A 80 0.93 -0.82 -4.78
C TYR A 80 -0.28 -0.33 -5.60
N ASN A 81 -1.46 -0.20 -4.96
CA ASN A 81 -2.70 0.20 -5.63
C ASN A 81 -3.31 1.51 -5.13
N ALA A 82 -2.62 2.27 -4.26
CA ALA A 82 -3.17 3.48 -3.68
C ALA A 82 -2.09 4.51 -3.35
N VAL A 83 -2.47 5.78 -3.38
CA VAL A 83 -1.65 6.88 -2.86
C VAL A 83 -2.49 7.60 -1.81
N VAL A 84 -1.91 7.77 -0.63
CA VAL A 84 -2.55 8.44 0.50
C VAL A 84 -1.84 9.76 0.78
N GLY A 85 -2.56 10.87 0.66
CA GLY A 85 -2.07 12.20 1.04
C GLY A 85 -2.67 12.65 2.36
N ILE A 86 -1.83 13.00 3.33
CA ILE A 86 -2.22 13.41 4.69
C ILE A 86 -1.72 14.83 4.92
N LEU A 87 -2.62 15.80 4.83
CA LEU A 87 -2.30 17.22 4.90
C LEU A 87 -2.91 17.83 6.17
N PRO A 88 -2.28 18.85 6.79
CA PRO A 88 -2.90 19.61 7.87
C PRO A 88 -4.25 20.22 7.46
N ASN A 89 -5.26 20.15 8.34
CA ASN A 89 -6.55 20.79 8.11
C ASN A 89 -7.23 21.16 9.44
N ALA A 90 -7.38 22.47 9.70
CA ALA A 90 -8.17 23.05 10.80
C ALA A 90 -8.04 22.31 12.16
N GLY A 91 -6.82 22.16 12.67
CA GLY A 91 -6.56 21.50 13.97
C GLY A 91 -6.35 19.98 13.90
N GLY A 92 -6.53 19.37 12.73
CA GLY A 92 -6.24 17.96 12.49
C GLY A 92 -5.67 17.72 11.10
N SER A 93 -6.17 16.68 10.43
CA SER A 93 -5.68 16.22 9.14
C SER A 93 -6.80 15.99 8.13
N ARG A 94 -6.53 16.32 6.88
CA ARG A 94 -7.28 15.83 5.71
C ARG A 94 -6.51 14.69 5.08
N ILE A 95 -7.22 13.60 4.81
CA ILE A 95 -6.69 12.39 4.22
C ILE A 95 -7.34 12.22 2.85
N THR A 96 -6.54 11.99 1.81
CA THR A 96 -7.04 11.61 0.49
C THR A 96 -6.54 10.21 0.16
N VAL A 97 -7.36 9.42 -0.54
CA VAL A 97 -7.00 8.07 -0.97
C VAL A 97 -7.27 7.93 -2.46
N ASP A 98 -6.24 8.16 -3.26
CA ASP A 98 -6.31 8.14 -4.73
C ASP A 98 -5.75 6.83 -5.32
N THR A 99 -5.98 6.64 -6.62
CA THR A 99 -5.20 5.65 -7.40
C THR A 99 -3.76 6.14 -7.55
N PRO A 100 -2.78 5.27 -7.86
CA PRO A 100 -1.41 5.68 -8.08
C PRO A 100 -1.26 6.82 -9.11
N GLU A 101 -2.01 6.75 -10.20
CA GLU A 101 -1.97 7.75 -11.28
C GLU A 101 -2.52 9.09 -10.83
N ARG A 102 -3.70 9.08 -10.18
CA ARG A 102 -4.34 10.31 -9.68
C ARG A 102 -3.55 10.95 -8.55
N GLY A 103 -3.06 10.13 -7.62
CA GLY A 103 -2.26 10.58 -6.49
C GLY A 103 -0.93 11.17 -6.95
N TYR A 104 -0.25 10.51 -7.89
CA TYR A 104 0.96 11.08 -8.50
C TYR A 104 0.65 12.38 -9.23
N ALA A 105 -0.38 12.44 -10.08
CA ALA A 105 -0.76 13.67 -10.77
C ALA A 105 -1.05 14.82 -9.80
N ARG A 106 -1.75 14.54 -8.70
CA ARG A 106 -2.08 15.51 -7.65
C ARG A 106 -0.84 16.00 -6.89
N TYR A 107 0.12 15.11 -6.60
CA TYR A 107 1.24 15.40 -5.71
C TYR A 107 2.60 15.49 -6.39
N HIS A 108 2.67 15.41 -7.71
CA HIS A 108 3.92 15.29 -8.47
C HIS A 108 4.93 16.39 -8.12
N ALA A 109 4.48 17.62 -7.87
CA ALA A 109 5.35 18.75 -7.54
C ALA A 109 6.11 18.54 -6.22
N VAL A 110 5.57 17.70 -5.33
CA VAL A 110 6.13 17.42 -4.00
C VAL A 110 6.85 16.07 -3.98
N VAL A 111 6.26 15.06 -4.62
CA VAL A 111 6.77 13.67 -4.57
C VAL A 111 7.60 13.29 -5.79
N GLY A 112 7.67 14.12 -6.83
CA GLY A 112 8.29 13.77 -8.12
C GLY A 112 9.76 13.34 -8.03
N GLY A 113 10.55 14.01 -7.18
CA GLY A 113 11.95 13.65 -6.92
C GLY A 113 12.13 12.39 -6.07
N ASN A 114 11.09 12.00 -5.32
CA ASN A 114 11.08 10.80 -4.49
C ASN A 114 10.49 9.60 -5.22
N TRP A 115 9.40 9.76 -5.97
CA TRP A 115 8.63 8.63 -6.49
C TRP A 115 8.83 8.34 -7.97
N GLY A 116 9.60 9.08 -8.77
CA GLY A 116 9.85 8.72 -10.19
C GLY A 116 8.58 8.43 -11.04
N GLY A 117 7.84 9.43 -11.51
CA GLY A 117 6.66 9.17 -12.36
C GLY A 117 5.49 8.43 -11.66
N PRO A 118 4.38 8.18 -12.37
CA PRO A 118 3.16 7.56 -11.81
C PRO A 118 3.36 6.15 -11.20
N GLY A 119 4.48 5.49 -11.53
CA GLY A 119 4.78 4.10 -11.20
C GLY A 119 5.88 3.89 -10.14
N GLY A 120 6.48 4.92 -9.56
CA GLY A 120 7.58 4.73 -8.61
C GLY A 120 8.94 4.95 -9.24
N ARG A 121 10.03 4.95 -8.44
CA ARG A 121 11.44 4.95 -8.90
C ARG A 121 11.82 3.74 -9.78
N ALA A 122 10.82 3.13 -10.41
CA ALA A 122 10.75 1.87 -11.03
C ALA A 122 9.51 1.76 -11.97
N SER A 123 9.51 1.46 -13.27
CA SER A 123 10.51 0.90 -14.20
C SER A 123 11.44 -0.21 -13.68
N SER A 124 11.49 -0.47 -12.38
CA SER A 124 12.45 -1.35 -11.67
C SER A 124 11.77 -2.62 -11.18
N PHE A 125 10.53 -2.87 -11.62
CA PHE A 125 9.95 -4.21 -11.69
C PHE A 125 9.27 -4.42 -13.06
N ARG A 126 10.01 -4.26 -14.16
CA ARG A 126 9.83 -5.20 -15.29
C ARG A 126 10.35 -6.56 -14.80
N GLY A 127 9.57 -7.24 -13.97
CA GLY A 127 10.02 -8.48 -13.30
C GLY A 127 8.92 -9.29 -12.62
N GLY A 128 7.66 -8.98 -12.88
CA GLY A 128 6.52 -9.79 -12.43
C GLY A 128 5.88 -10.52 -13.59
N GLY A 129 6.58 -11.50 -14.15
CA GLY A 129 6.02 -12.41 -15.15
C GLY A 129 6.68 -13.77 -15.05
N PRO A 130 6.05 -14.79 -14.45
CA PRO A 130 6.41 -16.16 -14.73
C PRO A 130 5.85 -16.49 -16.12
N GLY A 131 6.61 -16.14 -17.16
CA GLY A 131 6.33 -16.50 -18.54
C GLY A 131 7.28 -17.60 -18.97
N GLY A 132 6.81 -18.84 -18.92
CA GLY A 132 7.50 -19.98 -19.51
C GLY A 132 7.70 -19.82 -21.03
N GLY A 133 8.78 -20.43 -21.51
CA GLY A 133 9.19 -20.52 -22.90
C GLY A 133 10.69 -20.81 -22.89
N GLY A 134 11.17 -22.05 -22.90
CA GLY A 134 10.77 -23.11 -23.81
C GLY A 134 11.25 -22.76 -25.21
N LYS A 135 12.54 -22.98 -25.50
CA LYS A 135 13.10 -23.81 -26.59
C LYS A 135 14.57 -24.07 -26.30
#